data_AF-A0A1B9KYF1-F1
#
_entry.id   AF-A0A1B9KYF1-F1
#
_cell.length_a   1.000
_cell.length_b   1.000
_cell.length_c   1.000
_cell.angle_alpha   90.00
_cell.angle_beta   90.00
_cell.angle_gamma   90.00
#
_symmetry.space_group_name_H-M   'P 1'
#
loop_
_entity.id
_entity.type
_entity.pdbx_description
1 polymer ?
#
loop_
_entity_poly.entity_id
_entity_poly.type
_entity_poly.pdbx_seq_one_letter_code
_entity_poly.pdbx_strand_id
1 'polypeptide(L)'
;MSVNCKDFLSFAEDSLKRNDEIGYRNAIARAYYSCYHAILSSINFRLPKDEPSHKSVTDYLAAPGKDEAIPRMKLISLRARLLEQKALRIKCDYHLQETLDKKEAELSIAKARKFIQDIEEFIPLSNDSAPNS
;
A
#
# COMPACT_ATOMS: atom_id res chain seq x y z
N MET A 1 2.43 14.32 -14.91
CA MET A 1 3.33 13.32 -14.30
C MET A 1 2.48 12.17 -13.80
N SER A 2 2.92 10.93 -14.01
CA SER A 2 2.25 9.77 -13.39
C SER A 2 2.50 9.77 -11.89
N VAL A 3 1.54 9.27 -11.12
CA VAL A 3 1.65 9.10 -9.66
C VAL A 3 2.20 7.70 -9.38
N ASN A 4 3.13 7.58 -8.42
CA ASN A 4 3.69 6.31 -7.95
C ASN A 4 3.35 6.05 -6.47
N CYS A 5 3.79 4.92 -5.91
CA CYS A 5 3.51 4.57 -4.52
C CYS A 5 4.06 5.55 -3.49
N LYS A 6 5.22 6.17 -3.75
CA LYS A 6 5.88 7.12 -2.86
C LYS A 6 5.10 8.44 -2.80
N ASP A 7 4.46 8.85 -3.90
CA ASP A 7 3.59 10.03 -3.90
C ASP A 7 2.40 9.87 -2.94
N PHE A 8 1.81 8.66 -2.86
CA PHE A 8 0.77 8.36 -1.87
C PHE A 8 1.31 8.44 -0.43
N LEU A 9 2.53 7.99 -0.18
CA LEU A 9 3.16 8.08 1.14
C LEU A 9 3.42 9.54 1.53
N SER A 10 3.98 10.34 0.63
CA SER A 10 4.19 11.78 0.86
C SER A 10 2.88 12.51 1.12
N PHE A 11 1.83 12.20 0.35
CA PHE A 11 0.51 12.78 0.59
C PHE A 11 -0.11 12.32 1.93
N ALA A 12 0.18 11.11 2.39
CA ALA A 12 -0.22 10.65 3.72
C ALA A 12 0.45 11.48 4.83
N GLU A 13 1.75 11.75 4.69
CA GLU A 13 2.51 12.62 5.60
C GLU A 13 1.98 14.05 5.61
N ASP A 14 1.60 14.60 4.45
CA ASP A 14 0.97 15.91 4.36
C ASP A 14 -0.41 15.93 5.02
N SER A 15 -1.20 14.88 4.83
CA SER A 15 -2.53 14.75 5.45
C SER A 15 -2.45 14.74 6.98
N LEU A 16 -1.43 14.11 7.55
CA LEU A 16 -1.19 14.07 9.00
C LEU A 16 -0.97 15.47 9.60
N LYS A 17 -0.40 16.41 8.83
CA LYS A 17 -0.12 17.78 9.30
C LYS A 17 -1.37 18.56 9.63
N ARG A 18 -2.54 18.17 9.10
CA ARG A 18 -3.83 18.80 9.44
C ARG A 18 -4.18 18.64 10.92
N ASN A 19 -3.67 17.58 11.57
CA ASN A 19 -3.86 17.32 13.00
C ASN A 19 -5.35 17.33 13.43
N ASP A 20 -6.21 16.82 12.53
CA ASP A 20 -7.65 16.66 12.70
C ASP A 20 -8.10 15.27 12.21
N GLU A 21 -9.31 14.85 12.61
CA GLU A 21 -9.89 13.54 12.30
C GLU A 21 -9.85 13.22 10.79
N ILE A 22 -10.18 14.20 9.94
CA ILE A 22 -10.18 14.01 8.49
C ILE A 22 -8.76 13.85 7.92
N GLY A 23 -7.78 14.54 8.51
CA GLY A 23 -6.37 14.38 8.20
C GLY A 23 -5.86 12.99 8.57
N TYR A 24 -6.24 12.46 9.73
CA TYR A 24 -5.87 11.11 10.17
C TYR A 24 -6.46 10.03 9.25
N ARG A 25 -7.74 10.15 8.87
CA ARG A 25 -8.38 9.26 7.89
C ARG A 25 -7.65 9.24 6.55
N ASN A 26 -7.34 10.41 6.02
CA ASN A 26 -6.65 10.53 4.74
C ASN A 26 -5.20 10.02 4.84
N ALA A 27 -4.50 10.28 5.94
CA ALA A 27 -3.17 9.73 6.17
C ALA A 27 -3.17 8.19 6.11
N ILE A 28 -4.08 7.55 6.84
CA ILE A 28 -4.19 6.08 6.88
C ILE A 28 -4.61 5.50 5.51
N ALA A 29 -5.63 6.08 4.88
CA ALA A 29 -6.11 5.60 3.58
C ALA A 29 -5.01 5.69 2.52
N ARG A 30 -4.21 6.77 2.53
CA ARG A 30 -3.15 7.01 1.54
C ARG A 30 -1.90 6.17 1.83
N ALA A 31 -1.58 5.91 3.10
CA ALA A 31 -0.58 4.93 3.49
C ALA A 31 -0.94 3.51 2.99
N TYR A 32 -2.22 3.11 3.03
CA TYR A 32 -2.67 1.87 2.40
C TYR A 32 -2.44 1.85 0.88
N TYR A 33 -2.83 2.92 0.17
CA TYR A 33 -2.62 3.00 -1.29
C TYR A 33 -1.14 2.96 -1.67
N SER A 34 -0.28 3.59 -0.87
CA SER A 34 1.17 3.47 -1.00
C SER A 34 1.61 2.00 -0.96
N CYS A 35 1.21 1.22 0.04
CA CYS A 35 1.52 -0.21 0.11
C CYS A 35 0.96 -1.01 -1.08
N TYR A 36 -0.28 -0.72 -1.46
CA TYR A 36 -0.97 -1.40 -2.56
C TYR A 36 -0.25 -1.21 -3.90
N HIS A 37 0.08 0.04 -4.25
CA HIS A 37 0.77 0.34 -5.50
C HIS A 37 2.22 -0.12 -5.47
N ALA A 38 2.88 -0.07 -4.30
CA ALA A 38 4.24 -0.61 -4.16
C ALA A 38 4.26 -2.10 -4.51
N ILE A 39 3.41 -2.92 -3.86
CA ILE A 39 3.41 -4.37 -4.12
C ILE A 39 2.93 -4.70 -5.53
N LEU A 40 1.89 -4.00 -6.04
CA LEU A 40 1.36 -4.24 -7.39
C LEU A 40 2.44 -4.03 -8.47
N SER A 41 3.31 -3.04 -8.28
CA SER A 41 4.40 -2.74 -9.22
C SER A 41 5.61 -3.69 -9.11
N SER A 42 5.69 -4.51 -8.05
CA SER A 42 6.88 -5.31 -7.72
C SER A 42 6.64 -6.83 -7.77
N ILE A 43 5.44 -7.27 -8.12
CA ILE A 43 5.11 -8.69 -8.31
C ILE A 43 4.91 -9.00 -9.79
N ASN A 44 5.24 -10.22 -10.20
CA ASN A 44 4.96 -10.74 -11.55
C ASN A 44 3.48 -11.12 -11.72
N PHE A 45 2.58 -10.27 -11.23
CA PHE A 45 1.16 -10.46 -11.32
C PHE A 45 0.68 -10.23 -12.75
N ARG A 46 0.28 -11.31 -13.42
CA ARG A 46 -0.41 -11.23 -14.71
C ARG A 46 -1.90 -11.13 -14.47
N LEU A 47 -2.47 -10.03 -14.91
CA LEU A 47 -3.91 -9.83 -14.89
C LEU A 47 -4.59 -10.82 -15.85
N PRO A 48 -5.76 -11.37 -15.49
CA PRO A 48 -6.81 -11.65 -16.47
C PRO A 48 -7.11 -10.36 -17.28
N LYS A 49 -7.94 -10.38 -18.32
CA LYS A 49 -8.22 -9.15 -19.12
C LYS A 49 -8.78 -7.95 -18.31
N ASP A 50 -9.11 -8.12 -17.04
CA ASP A 50 -9.67 -7.11 -16.14
C ASP A 50 -8.59 -6.45 -15.24
N GLU A 51 -8.82 -5.20 -14.86
CA GLU A 51 -7.93 -4.41 -13.98
C GLU A 51 -7.68 -5.07 -12.61
N PRO A 52 -6.50 -4.83 -11.97
CA PRO A 52 -6.18 -5.39 -10.67
C PRO A 52 -7.14 -4.86 -9.60
N SER A 53 -7.95 -5.76 -9.04
CA SER A 53 -8.71 -5.44 -7.83
C SER A 53 -7.84 -5.59 -6.57
N HIS A 54 -8.17 -4.84 -5.51
CA HIS A 54 -7.52 -5.02 -4.21
C HIS A 54 -7.63 -6.44 -3.66
N LYS A 55 -8.69 -7.18 -4.03
CA LYS A 55 -8.89 -8.58 -3.61
C LYS A 55 -7.96 -9.51 -4.39
N SER A 56 -7.90 -9.37 -5.72
CA SER A 56 -7.07 -10.23 -6.57
C SER A 56 -5.58 -10.12 -6.23
N VAL A 57 -5.09 -8.92 -5.90
CA VAL A 57 -3.70 -8.75 -5.42
C VAL A 57 -3.49 -9.51 -4.10
N THR A 58 -4.39 -9.37 -3.12
CA THR A 58 -4.25 -10.09 -1.85
C THR A 58 -4.41 -11.61 -1.99
N ASP A 59 -5.23 -12.07 -2.93
CA ASP A 59 -5.40 -13.50 -3.22
C ASP A 59 -4.13 -14.07 -3.85
N TYR A 60 -3.54 -13.34 -4.81
CA TYR A 60 -2.27 -13.72 -5.45
C TYR A 60 -1.15 -13.89 -4.43
N LEU A 61 -0.99 -12.92 -3.53
CA LEU A 61 0.05 -12.98 -2.49
C LEU A 61 -0.14 -14.15 -1.50
N ALA A 62 -1.31 -14.80 -1.46
CA ALA A 62 -1.53 -15.99 -0.63
C ALA A 62 -0.85 -17.23 -1.22
N ALA A 63 -0.75 -17.28 -2.54
CA ALA A 63 -0.13 -18.35 -3.30
C ALA A 63 0.64 -17.76 -4.49
N PRO A 64 1.75 -17.03 -4.22
CA PRO A 64 2.50 -16.35 -5.27
C PRO A 64 3.14 -17.36 -6.24
N GLY A 65 3.42 -16.90 -7.46
CA GLY A 65 4.09 -17.68 -8.49
C GLY A 65 5.51 -18.11 -8.08
N LYS A 66 6.09 -19.02 -8.87
CA LYS A 66 7.45 -19.54 -8.63
C LYS A 66 8.55 -18.56 -9.03
N ASP A 67 8.28 -17.67 -9.99
CA ASP A 67 9.27 -16.79 -10.63
C ASP A 67 9.20 -15.34 -10.09
N GLU A 68 9.04 -15.21 -8.78
CA GLU A 68 9.02 -13.90 -8.10
C GLU A 68 10.42 -13.49 -7.66
N ALA A 69 10.76 -12.21 -7.83
CA ALA A 69 12.01 -11.65 -7.33
C ALA A 69 12.00 -11.48 -5.80
N ILE A 70 10.81 -11.36 -5.18
CA ILE A 70 10.65 -11.33 -3.72
C ILE A 70 10.41 -12.77 -3.22
N PRO A 71 11.15 -13.25 -2.20
CA PRO A 71 10.95 -14.58 -1.64
C PRO A 71 9.50 -14.83 -1.18
N ARG A 72 8.98 -16.04 -1.46
CA ARG A 72 7.58 -16.42 -1.13
C ARG A 72 7.16 -16.10 0.30
N MET A 73 8.00 -16.40 1.30
CA MET A 73 7.69 -16.11 2.70
C MET A 73 7.59 -14.60 2.99
N LYS A 74 8.39 -13.79 2.30
CA LYS A 74 8.32 -12.32 2.40
C LYS A 74 7.03 -11.81 1.75
N LEU A 75 6.63 -12.33 0.60
CA LEU A 75 5.34 -12.00 -0.04
C LEU A 75 4.13 -12.33 0.86
N ILE A 76 4.14 -13.48 1.52
CA ILE A 76 3.10 -13.87 2.49
C ILE A 76 3.09 -12.90 3.68
N SER A 77 4.25 -12.48 4.18
CA SER A 77 4.34 -11.48 5.25
C SER A 77 3.82 -10.11 4.81
N LEU A 78 4.18 -9.67 3.60
CA LEU A 78 3.68 -8.42 3.00
C LEU A 78 2.16 -8.48 2.81
N ARG A 79 1.60 -9.63 2.41
CA ARG A 79 0.13 -9.83 2.35
C ARG A 79 -0.54 -9.53 3.69
N ALA A 80 -0.02 -10.11 4.78
CA ALA A 80 -0.63 -9.94 6.10
C ALA A 80 -0.66 -8.46 6.51
N ARG A 81 0.44 -7.74 6.28
CA ARG A 81 0.55 -6.29 6.54
C ARG A 81 -0.36 -5.46 5.62
N LEU A 82 -0.50 -5.85 4.36
CA LEU A 82 -1.40 -5.18 3.43
C LEU A 82 -2.87 -5.35 3.85
N LEU A 83 -3.26 -6.55 4.33
CA LEU A 83 -4.60 -6.80 4.86
C LEU A 83 -4.88 -6.00 6.13
N GLU A 84 -3.90 -5.86 7.02
CA GLU A 84 -4.01 -4.99 8.19
C GLU A 84 -4.27 -3.53 7.78
N GLN A 85 -3.47 -2.98 6.85
CA GLN A 85 -3.67 -1.63 6.33
C GLN A 85 -5.01 -1.47 5.60
N LYS A 86 -5.45 -2.49 4.86
CA LYS A 86 -6.76 -2.50 4.19
C LYS A 86 -7.92 -2.40 5.20
N ALA A 87 -7.83 -3.12 6.32
CA ALA A 87 -8.85 -3.06 7.37
C ALA A 87 -8.94 -1.65 7.98
N LEU A 88 -7.80 -1.02 8.25
CA LEU A 88 -7.76 0.37 8.73
C LEU A 88 -8.33 1.34 7.68
N ARG A 89 -8.00 1.17 6.41
CA ARG A 89 -8.57 1.98 5.32
C ARG A 89 -10.09 1.82 5.22
N ILE A 90 -10.64 0.63 5.42
CA ILE A 90 -12.10 0.41 5.47
C ILE A 90 -12.72 1.19 6.63
N LYS A 91 -12.12 1.14 7.82
CA LYS A 91 -12.56 1.97 8.98
C LYS A 91 -12.53 3.46 8.64
N CYS A 92 -11.47 3.94 7.98
CA CYS A 92 -11.35 5.35 7.58
C CYS A 92 -12.45 5.80 6.62
N ASP A 93 -12.74 4.99 5.59
CA ASP A 93 -13.58 5.40 4.47
C ASP A 93 -15.06 5.14 4.71
N TYR A 94 -15.41 4.11 5.48
CA TYR A 94 -16.79 3.66 5.63
C TYR A 94 -17.34 3.79 7.06
N HIS A 95 -16.49 3.77 8.09
CA HIS A 95 -16.94 3.84 9.49
C HIS A 95 -16.80 5.27 10.02
N LEU A 96 -17.67 6.16 9.53
CA LEU A 96 -17.60 7.61 9.83
C LEU A 96 -17.99 7.98 11.28
N GLN A 97 -18.62 7.06 12.01
CA GLN A 97 -19.04 7.26 13.40
C GLN A 97 -17.97 6.84 14.42
N GLU A 98 -16.96 6.08 13.99
CA GLU A 98 -15.78 5.79 14.80
C GLU A 98 -14.82 6.98 14.71
N THR A 99 -13.90 7.15 15.67
CA THR A 99 -12.81 8.14 15.57
C THR A 99 -11.48 7.47 15.33
N LEU A 100 -10.55 8.20 14.72
CA LEU A 100 -9.17 7.78 14.53
C LEU A 100 -8.25 8.81 15.16
N ASP A 101 -7.24 8.36 15.88
CA ASP A 101 -6.30 9.27 16.51
C ASP A 101 -5.02 9.47 15.68
N LYS A 102 -4.24 10.47 16.10
CA LYS A 102 -2.95 10.78 15.50
C LYS A 102 -1.98 9.59 15.53
N LYS A 103 -2.02 8.80 16.60
CA LYS A 103 -1.10 7.67 16.81
C LYS A 103 -1.40 6.53 15.84
N GLU A 104 -2.67 6.25 15.57
CA GLU A 104 -3.12 5.31 14.53
C GLU A 104 -2.60 5.75 13.15
N ALA A 105 -2.70 7.05 12.83
CA ALA A 105 -2.21 7.60 11.58
C ALA A 105 -0.68 7.55 11.44
N GLU A 106 0.06 7.97 12.47
CA GLU A 106 1.53 7.87 12.51
C GLU A 106 2.01 6.42 12.36
N LEU A 107 1.35 5.48 13.05
CA LEU A 107 1.68 4.06 12.95
C LEU A 107 1.41 3.50 11.55
N SER A 108 0.31 3.90 10.91
CA SER A 108 0.00 3.50 9.53
C SER A 108 1.05 4.00 8.54
N ILE A 109 1.47 5.27 8.64
CA ILE A 109 2.55 5.85 7.82
C ILE A 109 3.87 5.11 8.05
N ALA A 110 4.25 4.87 9.30
CA ALA A 110 5.49 4.15 9.63
C ALA A 110 5.49 2.72 9.06
N LYS A 111 4.36 2.00 9.18
CA LYS A 111 4.17 0.66 8.61
C LYS A 111 4.27 0.68 7.09
N ALA A 112 3.70 1.69 6.42
CA ALA A 112 3.78 1.85 4.98
C ALA A 112 5.20 2.17 4.50
N ARG A 113 5.93 3.03 5.21
CA ARG A 113 7.35 3.29 4.90
C ARG A 113 8.18 2.01 4.99
N LYS A 114 8.05 1.25 6.08
CA LYS A 114 8.76 -0.03 6.22
C LYS A 114 8.29 -1.06 5.19
N PHE A 115 7.06 -0.97 4.71
CA PHE A 115 6.54 -1.87 3.66
C PHE A 115 7.24 -1.61 2.33
N ILE A 116 7.39 -0.34 1.96
CA ILE A 116 8.15 0.07 0.76
C ILE A 116 9.61 -0.35 0.87
N GLN A 117 10.28 -0.05 1.99
CA GLN A 117 11.68 -0.41 2.20
C GLN A 117 11.91 -1.92 2.06
N ASP A 118 10.99 -2.73 2.60
CA ASP A 118 11.05 -4.19 2.52
C ASP A 118 10.89 -4.75 1.10
N ILE A 119 10.27 -4.00 0.20
CA ILE A 119 10.19 -4.34 -1.24
C ILE A 119 11.47 -3.88 -1.94
N GLU A 120 11.93 -2.67 -1.63
CA GLU A 120 13.15 -2.07 -2.19
C GLU A 120 14.43 -2.86 -1.87
N GLU A 121 14.43 -3.65 -0.79
CA GLU A 121 15.45 -4.67 -0.49
C GLU A 121 15.67 -5.67 -1.64
N PHE A 122 14.66 -5.89 -2.49
CA PHE A 122 14.69 -6.87 -3.59
C PHE A 122 14.53 -6.20 -4.95
N ILE A 123 13.69 -5.17 -5.05
CA ILE A 123 13.29 -4.55 -6.31
C ILE A 123 13.22 -3.03 -6.10
N PRO A 124 14.09 -2.24 -6.77
CA PRO A 124 14.00 -0.79 -6.72
C PRO A 124 12.65 -0.31 -7.26
N LEU A 125 11.92 0.46 -6.45
CA LEU A 125 10.70 1.13 -6.90
C LEU A 125 11.11 2.46 -7.56
N SER A 126 11.02 2.49 -8.89
CA SER A 126 11.39 3.65 -9.70
C SER A 126 10.51 4.87 -9.41
N ASN A 127 11.10 6.06 -9.52
CA ASN A 127 10.35 7.33 -9.56
C ASN A 127 9.82 7.66 -10.96
N ASP A 128 10.19 6.86 -11.96
CA ASP A 128 9.91 7.17 -13.37
C ASP A 128 8.73 6.37 -13.91
N SER A 129 7.71 7.12 -14.36
CA SER A 129 6.86 6.71 -15.48
C SER A 129 7.74 6.29 -16.66
N ALA A 130 7.62 5.04 -17.07
CA ALA A 130 7.79 4.70 -18.47
C ALA A 130 6.54 3.92 -18.92
N PRO A 131 5.78 4.46 -19.90
CA PRO A 131 4.74 3.73 -20.57
C PRO A 131 5.42 2.78 -21.56
N ASN A 132 5.10 1.49 -21.50
CA ASN A 132 5.44 0.62 -22.62
C ASN A 132 4.29 0.70 -23.64
N SER A 133 4.54 1.59 -24.60
CA SER A 133 4.08 1.55 -25.99
C SER A 133 4.18 0.16 -26.63
#